data_AF-A0AAE4JYQ3-F1
#
_entry.id   AF-A0AAE4JYQ3-F1
#
_cell.length_a   1.000
_cell.length_b   1.000
_cell.length_c   1.000
_cell.angle_alpha   90.00
_cell.angle_beta   90.00
_cell.angle_gamma   90.00
#
_symmetry.space_group_name_H-M   'P 1'
#
loop_
_entity.id
_entity.type
_entity.pdbx_description
1 polymer ?
#
loop_
_entity_poly.entity_id
_entity_poly.type
_entity_poly.pdbx_seq_one_letter_code
_entity_poly.pdbx_strand_id
1 'polypeptide(L)' 'MSNYFGCRVCRHFNLDGSCPAFAPRPIPLSIISGEIKHLTPLPGQANDIVYEHISELEAKERLEQLRALRVTV' A
#
# COMPACT_ATOMS: atom_id res chain seq x y z
N MET A 1 17.05 9.62 -2.69
CA MET A 1 16.33 9.16 -1.49
C MET A 1 15.10 8.42 -1.95
N SER A 2 14.85 7.21 -1.44
CA SER A 2 13.65 6.44 -1.79
C SER A 2 12.43 7.08 -1.12
N ASN A 3 11.58 7.71 -1.94
CA ASN A 3 10.34 8.37 -1.55
C ASN A 3 9.28 7.32 -1.16
N TYR A 4 9.46 6.64 -0.03
CA TYR A 4 8.48 5.70 0.52
C TYR A 4 7.54 6.44 1.47
N PHE A 5 6.26 6.54 1.10
CA PHE A 5 5.23 7.14 1.97
C PHE A 5 4.15 6.13 2.41
N GLY A 6 4.44 4.83 2.33
CA GLY A 6 3.57 3.77 2.84
C GLY A 6 2.50 3.28 1.86
N CYS A 7 1.76 2.24 2.26
CA CYS A 7 0.80 1.55 1.40
C CYS A 7 -0.28 2.47 0.82
N ARG A 8 -0.73 3.49 1.56
CA ARG A 8 -1.83 4.36 1.15
C ARG A 8 -1.56 5.17 -0.13
N VAL A 9 -0.29 5.34 -0.48
CA VAL A 9 0.13 6.01 -1.72
C VAL A 9 0.86 5.06 -2.67
N CYS A 10 0.73 3.76 -2.45
CA CYS A 10 1.21 2.74 -3.38
C CYS A 10 0.15 2.53 -4.46
N ARG A 11 0.57 2.35 -5.71
CA ARG A 11 -0.32 2.03 -6.84
C ARG A 11 -1.09 0.73 -6.63
N HIS A 12 -0.51 -0.23 -5.91
CA HIS A 12 -1.06 -1.57 -5.72
C HIS A 12 -1.97 -1.71 -4.49
N PHE A 13 -2.08 -0.68 -3.64
CA PHE A 13 -2.91 -0.74 -2.45
C PHE A 13 -4.35 -0.33 -2.80
N ASN A 14 -5.28 -1.26 -2.58
CA ASN A 14 -6.69 -1.05 -2.83
C ASN A 14 -7.36 -0.38 -1.62
N LEU A 15 -8.47 0.32 -1.85
CA LEU A 15 -9.22 1.01 -0.80
C LEU A 15 -9.83 0.06 0.25
N ASP A 16 -10.03 -1.21 -0.10
CA ASP A 16 -10.46 -2.27 0.80
C ASP A 16 -9.33 -2.82 1.70
N GLY A 17 -8.12 -2.30 1.56
CA GLY A 17 -6.94 -2.73 2.31
C GLY A 17 -6.18 -3.92 1.71
N SER A 18 -6.61 -4.42 0.55
CA SER A 18 -5.94 -5.52 -0.15
C SER A 18 -4.78 -5.03 -1.02
N CYS A 19 -3.88 -5.96 -1.38
CA CYS A 19 -2.77 -5.72 -2.31
C CYS A 19 -2.44 -7.02 -3.08
N PRO A 20 -2.31 -6.97 -4.42
CA PRO A 20 -1.95 -8.14 -5.22
C PRO A 20 -0.61 -8.79 -4.85
N ALA A 21 0.32 -8.04 -4.26
CA ALA A 21 1.60 -8.59 -3.79
C ALA A 21 1.44 -9.68 -2.71
N PHE A 22 0.35 -9.62 -1.94
CA PHE A 22 0.09 -10.54 -0.83
C PHE A 22 -1.09 -11.47 -1.07
N ALA A 23 -1.87 -11.27 -2.13
CA ALA A 23 -3.01 -12.10 -2.46
C ALA A 23 -2.62 -13.59 -2.59
N PRO A 24 -3.42 -14.53 -2.05
CA PRO A 24 -4.73 -14.34 -1.41
C PRO A 24 -4.66 -13.99 0.09
N ARG A 25 -3.46 -13.81 0.65
CA ARG A 25 -3.27 -13.49 2.08
C ARG A 25 -3.43 -11.98 2.34
N PRO A 26 -3.81 -11.60 3.56
CA PRO A 26 -3.80 -10.19 3.96
C PRO A 26 -2.38 -9.64 3.99
N ILE A 27 -2.25 -8.32 3.84
CA ILE A 27 -0.96 -7.63 3.94
C ILE A 27 -0.45 -7.76 5.38
N PRO A 28 0.82 -8.17 5.59
CA PRO A 28 1.42 -8.21 6.93
C PRO A 28 1.35 -6.86 7.65
N LEU A 29 1.06 -6.89 8.95
CA LEU A 29 0.97 -5.68 9.78
C LEU A 29 2.27 -4.86 9.79
N SER A 30 3.43 -5.52 9.77
CA SER A 30 4.73 -4.88 9.69
C SER A 30 4.93 -4.06 8.41
N ILE A 31 4.23 -4.39 7.32
CA ILE A 31 4.26 -3.62 6.07
C ILE A 31 3.25 -2.48 6.12
N ILE A 32 2.04 -2.74 6.63
CA ILE A 32 1.00 -1.69 6.79
C ILE A 32 1.47 -0.59 7.75
N SER A 33 2.17 -0.95 8.83
CA SER A 33 2.71 -0.01 9.80
C SER A 33 3.91 0.79 9.26
N GLY A 34 4.54 0.33 8.18
CA GLY A 34 5.75 0.90 7.63
C GLY A 34 7.04 0.46 8.34
N GLU A 35 6.97 -0.50 9.28
CA GLU A 35 8.15 -1.12 9.90
C GLU A 35 9.05 -1.79 8.84
N ILE A 36 8.42 -2.48 7.88
CA ILE A 36 9.07 -3.02 6.69
C ILE A 36 8.65 -2.19 5.48
N LYS A 37 9.62 -1.47 4.89
CA LYS A 37 9.42 -0.78 3.62
C LYS A 37 9.42 -1.81 2.48
N HIS A 38 8.30 -1.94 1.79
CA HIS A 38 8.14 -2.87 0.66
C HIS A 38 8.78 -2.33 -0.62
N LEU A 39 10.06 -1.94 -0.56
CA LEU A 39 10.82 -1.40 -1.69
C LEU A 39 11.50 -2.48 -2.54
N THR A 40 11.52 -3.72 -2.04
CA THR A 40 12.09 -4.89 -2.70
C THR A 40 11.15 -6.08 -2.51
N PRO A 41 11.15 -7.08 -3.42
CA PRO A 41 10.39 -8.30 -3.22
C PRO A 41 10.80 -8.98 -1.91
N LEU A 42 9.82 -9.44 -1.14
CA LEU A 42 10.09 -10.10 0.13
C LEU A 42 10.35 -11.61 -0.07
N PRO A 43 11.13 -12.25 0.83
CA PRO A 43 11.29 -13.70 0.80
C PRO A 43 9.94 -14.42 0.83
N GLY A 44 9.69 -15.30 -0.14
CA GLY A 44 8.46 -16.07 -0.24
C GLY A 44 7.27 -15.34 -0.87
N GLN A 45 7.47 -14.12 -1.38
CA GLN A 45 6.50 -13.47 -2.26
C GLN A 45 6.48 -14.16 -3.63
N ALA A 46 5.28 -14.52 -4.12
CA ALA A 46 5.12 -15.26 -5.38
C ALA A 46 5.28 -14.40 -6.64
N ASN A 47 5.40 -13.09 -6.48
CA ASN A 47 5.53 -12.10 -7.53
C ASN A 47 6.56 -11.04 -7.13
N ASP A 48 6.89 -10.15 -8.05
CA ASP A 48 7.87 -9.07 -7.92
C ASP A 48 7.25 -7.71 -7.63
N ILE A 49 5.95 -7.67 -7.30
CA ILE A 49 5.21 -6.43 -7.02
C ILE A 49 5.81 -5.78 -5.77
N VAL A 50 6.23 -4.53 -5.91
CA VAL A 50 6.78 -3.73 -4.82
C VAL A 50 6.11 -2.36 -4.78
N TYR A 51 6.49 -1.54 -3.81
CA TYR A 51 6.02 -0.17 -3.70
C TYR A 51 6.27 0.61 -5.00
N GLU A 52 5.19 1.11 -5.58
CA GLU A 52 5.21 2.06 -6.68
C GLU A 52 4.41 3.30 -6.28
N HIS A 53 5.07 4.46 -6.24
CA HIS A 53 4.44 5.71 -5.84
C HIS A 53 3.44 6.20 -6.89
N ILE A 54 2.23 6.56 -6.45
CA ILE A 54 1.23 7.25 -7.30
C ILE A 54 1.55 8.75 -7.42
N SER A 55 0.94 9.45 -8.38
CA SER A 55 1.17 10.90 -8.49
C SER A 55 0.65 11.66 -7.27
N GLU A 56 1.13 12.89 -7.03
CA GLU A 56 0.65 13.71 -5.91
C GLU A 56 -0.86 13.97 -5.95
N LEU A 57 -1.40 14.19 -7.15
CA LEU A 57 -2.83 14.36 -7.36
C LEU A 57 -3.60 13.09 -7.00
N GLU A 58 -3.16 11.94 -7.52
CA GLU A 58 -3.74 10.63 -7.19
C GLU A 58 -3.64 10.32 -5.69
N ALA A 59 -2.53 10.69 -5.04
CA ALA A 59 -2.34 10.51 -3.60
C ALA A 59 -3.33 11.35 -2.79
N LYS A 60 -3.56 12.60 -3.19
CA LYS A 60 -4.54 13.47 -2.53
C LYS A 60 -5.94 12.88 -2.60
N GLU A 61 -6.39 12.50 -3.80
CA GLU A 61 -7.70 11.89 -4.03
C GLU A 61 -7.87 10.59 -3.23
N ARG A 62 -6.85 9.72 -3.24
CA ARG A 62 -6.88 8.45 -2.49
C ARG A 62 -6.98 8.67 -0.98
N LEU A 63 -6.22 9.62 -0.44
CA LEU A 63 -6.26 9.92 0.99
C LEU A 63 -7.61 10.50 1.41
N GLU A 64 -8.26 11.28 0.56
CA GLU A 64 -9.63 11.76 0.77
C GLU A 64 -10.64 10.59 0.79
N GLN A 65 -10.55 9.66 -0.16
CA GLN A 65 -11.40 8.46 -0.19
C GLN A 65 -11.22 7.58 1.06
N LEU A 66 -9.98 7.32 1.47
CA LEU A 66 -9.68 6.55 2.68
C LEU A 66 -10.17 7.25 3.95
N ARG A 67 -10.15 8.58 3.99
CA ARG A 67 -10.72 9.36 5.11
C ARG A 67 -12.23 9.24 5.14
N ALA A 68 -12.91 9.37 4.00
CA ALA A 68 -14.36 9.22 3.91
C ALA A 68 -14.83 7.85 4.41
N LEU A 69 -14.14 6.77 4.02
CA LEU A 69 -14.43 5.39 4.46
C LEU A 69 -14.26 5.17 5.97
N ARG A 70 -13.39 5.94 6.62
CA ARG A 70 -13.17 5.86 8.08
C ARG A 70 -14.22 6.59 8.92
N VAL A 71 -15.02 7.46 8.30
CA VAL A 71 -16.10 8.20 8.97
C VAL A 71 -17.41 7.39 8.97
N THR A 72 -17.50 6.36 8.11
CA THR A 72 -18.70 5.53 7.94
C THR A 72 -18.72 4.25 8.78
N VAL A 73 -17.70 4.00 9.60
CA VAL A 73 -17.58 2.82 10.49
C VAL A 73 -17.55 3.21 11.95
#